data_AF-A0A7K7QG21-F1
#
_entry.id   AF-A0A7K7QG21-F1
#
_cell.length_a   1.000
_cell.length_b   1.000
_cell.length_c   1.000
_cell.angle_alpha   90.00
_cell.angle_beta   90.00
_cell.angle_gamma   90.00
#
_symmetry.space_group_name_H-M   'P 1'
#
loop_
_entity.id
_entity.type
_entity.pdbx_description
1 polymer ?
#
loop_
_entity_poly.entity_id
_entity_poly.type
_entity_poly.pdbx_seq_one_letter_code
_entity_poly.pdbx_strand_id
1 'polypeptide(L)'
;MHKWILTWILPILLYRSYFYIIFLMGTISLACNDMTPEQMATNVNCSSPERHTRSYDYMEGGDVRVRRLFCRTQWYMRIDKRGKVKGTREANNNYSILEIRTVAVGIVAIKGVESEYFLAMNKSGRLYGKKVCNEDCNFIELIEENHYNTYASAKWTHKGKEMFVTLNHKGVPMKGKKTKKEHRASHFLPLAIS
;
A
#
# COMPACT_ATOMS: atom_id res chain seq x y z
N MET A 1 41.61 60.32 51.33
CA MET A 1 41.41 61.20 50.15
C MET A 1 40.34 60.56 49.28
N HIS A 2 39.07 60.66 49.66
CA HIS A 2 38.10 61.67 49.24
C HIS A 2 37.74 61.63 47.73
N LYS A 3 36.44 61.37 47.52
CA LYS A 3 35.56 61.93 46.48
C LYS A 3 35.54 61.28 45.09
N TRP A 4 35.08 60.04 44.94
CA TRP A 4 34.38 59.64 43.69
C TRP A 4 33.23 58.63 43.90
N ILE A 5 32.76 58.44 45.14
CA ILE A 5 31.49 57.76 45.44
C ILE A 5 30.37 58.76 45.11
N LEU A 6 29.69 58.63 43.97
CA LEU A 6 28.24 58.93 43.80
C LEU A 6 27.71 58.90 42.36
N THR A 7 28.52 58.71 41.31
CA THR A 7 28.01 58.82 39.91
C THR A 7 27.71 57.51 39.18
N TRP A 8 27.94 56.34 39.80
CA TRP A 8 27.78 55.04 39.12
C TRP A 8 26.79 54.07 39.78
N ILE A 9 26.05 54.49 40.81
CA ILE A 9 25.08 53.62 41.52
C ILE A 9 23.65 53.79 40.98
N LEU A 10 23.33 54.91 40.34
CA LEU A 10 22.00 55.14 39.76
C LEU A 10 21.65 54.28 38.50
N PRO A 11 22.59 53.88 37.61
CA PRO A 11 22.22 53.08 36.43
C PRO A 11 21.94 51.60 36.76
N ILE A 12 22.48 51.10 37.88
CA ILE A 12 22.47 49.66 38.20
C ILE A 12 21.14 49.25 38.86
N LEU A 13 20.55 50.12 39.69
CA LEU A 13 19.26 49.86 40.32
C LEU A 13 18.10 49.91 39.33
N LEU A 14 18.15 50.84 38.36
CA LEU A 14 17.15 50.95 37.30
C LEU A 14 17.22 49.76 36.32
N TYR A 15 18.43 49.32 35.95
CA TYR A 15 18.61 48.14 35.10
C TYR A 15 18.13 46.85 35.77
N ARG A 16 18.39 46.70 37.07
CA ARG A 16 17.92 45.53 37.84
C ARG A 16 16.39 45.50 37.95
N SER A 17 15.74 46.66 38.15
CA SER A 17 14.27 46.75 38.16
C SER A 17 13.64 46.43 36.79
N TYR A 18 14.27 46.88 35.70
CA TYR A 18 13.82 46.58 34.34
C TYR A 18 13.94 45.08 34.01
N PHE A 19 15.02 44.44 34.46
CA PHE A 19 15.23 43.00 34.27
C PHE A 19 14.21 42.14 35.05
N TYR A 20 13.83 42.56 36.27
CA TYR A 20 12.77 41.89 37.04
C TYR A 20 11.37 42.08 36.43
N ILE A 21 11.08 43.24 35.81
CA ILE A 21 9.80 43.48 35.13
C ILE A 21 9.67 42.63 33.86
N ILE A 22 10.75 42.46 33.07
CA ILE A 22 10.74 41.55 31.91
C ILE A 22 10.53 40.10 32.34
N PHE A 23 11.16 39.66 33.44
CA PHE A 23 10.97 38.31 33.96
C PHE A 23 9.54 38.07 34.48
N LEU A 24 8.89 39.07 35.08
CA LEU A 24 7.49 38.97 35.53
C LEU A 24 6.47 38.98 34.39
N MET A 25 6.73 39.69 33.29
CA MET A 25 5.85 39.70 32.11
C MET A 25 6.06 38.49 31.19
N GLY A 26 7.26 37.88 31.22
CA GLY A 26 7.56 36.62 30.53
C GLY A 26 6.90 35.40 31.16
N THR A 27 6.64 35.42 32.47
CA THR A 27 5.94 34.32 33.18
C THR A 27 4.41 34.40 33.08
N ILE A 28 3.84 35.55 32.67
CA ILE A 28 2.39 35.66 32.40
C ILE A 28 2.03 35.14 31.00
N SER A 29 3.02 34.95 30.10
CA SER A 29 2.80 34.33 28.78
C SER A 29 3.08 32.81 28.73
N LEU A 30 3.31 32.18 29.90
CA LEU A 30 3.52 30.73 30.04
C LEU A 30 2.57 30.16 31.11
N ALA A 31 1.28 30.42 30.95
CA ALA A 31 0.24 29.64 31.59
C ALA A 31 -0.82 29.29 30.55
N CYS A 32 -1.16 27.99 30.50
CA CYS A 32 -2.00 27.31 29.53
C CYS A 32 -1.39 27.13 28.14
N ASN A 33 -0.72 25.99 27.96
CA ASN A 33 -1.31 24.88 27.19
C ASN A 33 -0.51 23.59 27.43
N ASP A 34 -0.54 23.06 28.65
CA ASP A 34 -0.33 21.63 28.85
C ASP A 34 -1.64 20.93 28.45
N MET A 35 -1.75 20.61 27.17
CA MET A 35 -2.83 19.79 26.65
C MET A 35 -2.42 18.33 26.86
N THR A 36 -2.99 17.69 27.86
CA THR A 36 -2.91 16.24 28.07
C THR A 36 -3.44 15.49 26.83
N PRO A 37 -2.91 14.31 26.47
CA PRO A 37 -3.28 13.62 25.23
C PRO A 37 -4.72 13.07 25.19
N GLU A 38 -5.54 13.31 26.21
CA GLU A 38 -6.84 12.63 26.38
C GLU A 38 -8.07 13.49 26.04
N GLN A 39 -7.92 14.71 25.52
CA GLN A 39 -9.08 15.59 25.22
C GLN A 39 -9.13 16.25 23.82
N MET A 40 -8.35 15.79 22.84
CA MET A 40 -8.62 16.12 21.42
C MET A 40 -9.74 15.28 20.78
N ALA A 41 -10.51 14.53 21.59
CA ALA A 41 -11.63 13.73 21.13
C ALA A 41 -12.97 14.35 21.50
N THR A 42 -13.19 15.65 21.23
CA THR A 42 -14.55 16.19 21.24
C THR A 42 -14.72 17.27 20.16
N ASN A 43 -15.76 17.05 19.34
CA ASN A 43 -16.36 18.00 18.39
C ASN A 43 -15.77 18.13 16.98
N VAL A 44 -15.22 17.04 16.45
CA VAL A 44 -15.50 16.75 15.03
C VAL A 44 -16.68 15.80 15.03
N ASN A 45 -17.89 16.35 14.97
CA ASN A 45 -19.04 15.58 14.51
C ASN A 45 -18.83 15.33 13.00
N CYS A 46 -17.88 14.45 12.68
CA CYS A 46 -17.92 13.68 11.46
C CYS A 46 -19.02 12.64 11.67
N SER A 47 -20.27 13.09 11.69
CA SER A 47 -21.34 12.31 11.14
C SER A 47 -20.91 12.04 9.70
N SER A 48 -20.19 10.93 9.52
CA SER A 48 -20.02 10.29 8.22
C SER A 48 -21.39 10.39 7.59
N PRO A 49 -21.51 10.86 6.33
CA PRO A 49 -22.71 10.54 5.60
C PRO A 49 -22.83 9.03 5.77
N GLU A 50 -23.94 8.56 6.32
CA GLU A 50 -24.40 7.20 6.08
C GLU A 50 -24.52 7.16 4.55
N ARG A 51 -23.39 6.85 3.90
CA ARG A 51 -23.39 6.40 2.54
C ARG A 51 -24.19 5.14 2.68
N HIS A 52 -25.48 5.22 2.38
CA HIS A 52 -26.25 4.10 1.92
C HIS A 52 -25.26 3.24 1.13
N THR A 53 -24.93 2.08 1.68
CA THR A 53 -24.09 1.11 1.01
C THR A 53 -24.93 0.71 -0.19
N ARG A 54 -24.85 1.49 -1.28
CA ARG A 54 -25.15 0.99 -2.60
C ARG A 54 -24.32 -0.28 -2.63
N SER A 55 -25.01 -1.40 -2.65
CA SER A 55 -24.43 -2.71 -2.90
C SER A 55 -23.85 -2.64 -4.31
N TYR A 56 -22.74 -1.93 -4.47
CA TYR A 56 -21.92 -2.00 -5.65
C TYR A 56 -21.44 -3.44 -5.69
N ASP A 57 -21.79 -4.16 -6.74
CA ASP A 57 -21.17 -5.44 -6.99
C ASP A 57 -19.66 -5.19 -6.97
N TYR A 58 -18.95 -5.99 -6.17
CA TYR A 58 -17.52 -5.87 -5.88
C TYR A 58 -16.66 -5.78 -7.15
N MET A 59 -17.23 -6.21 -8.29
CA MET A 59 -16.61 -6.21 -9.60
C MET A 59 -17.12 -5.12 -10.56
N GLU A 60 -18.14 -4.32 -10.26
CA GLU A 60 -18.82 -3.48 -11.27
C GLU A 60 -18.21 -2.09 -11.54
N GLY A 61 -17.28 -1.58 -10.70
CA GLY A 61 -16.88 -0.17 -10.74
C GLY A 61 -15.39 0.15 -10.93
N GLY A 62 -14.54 -0.85 -11.08
CA GLY A 62 -13.07 -0.69 -11.14
C GLY A 62 -12.53 -0.27 -12.51
N ASP A 63 -11.41 0.44 -12.54
CA ASP A 63 -10.61 0.60 -13.77
C ASP A 63 -10.19 -0.78 -14.32
N VAL A 64 -10.28 -0.94 -15.64
CA VAL A 64 -10.06 -2.21 -16.34
C VAL A 64 -8.94 -2.06 -17.35
N ARG A 65 -7.92 -2.91 -17.21
CA ARG A 65 -6.72 -2.91 -18.05
C ARG A 65 -6.53 -4.29 -18.69
N VAL A 66 -6.62 -4.38 -20.01
CA VAL A 66 -6.28 -5.63 -20.72
C VAL A 66 -4.79 -5.66 -21.04
N ARG A 67 -4.08 -6.67 -20.52
CA ARG A 67 -2.62 -6.77 -20.56
C ARG A 67 -2.15 -8.22 -20.69
N ARG A 68 -0.88 -8.39 -21.04
CA ARG A 68 -0.12 -9.62 -20.74
C ARG A 68 0.77 -9.37 -19.53
N LEU A 69 0.83 -10.31 -18.58
CA LEU A 69 1.78 -10.24 -17.47
C LEU A 69 3.05 -11.03 -17.83
N PHE A 70 4.11 -10.32 -18.19
CA PHE A 70 5.40 -10.92 -18.52
C PHE A 70 6.29 -11.02 -17.29
N CYS A 71 6.50 -12.25 -16.80
CA CYS A 71 7.36 -12.51 -15.66
C CYS A 71 8.83 -12.26 -16.02
N ARG A 72 9.61 -11.69 -15.10
CA ARG A 72 11.06 -11.46 -15.25
C ARG A 72 11.85 -12.75 -15.50
N THR A 73 11.27 -13.92 -15.23
CA THR A 73 11.80 -15.25 -15.59
C THR A 73 11.56 -15.66 -17.05
N GLN A 74 11.12 -14.73 -17.91
CA GLN A 74 10.90 -14.88 -19.35
C GLN A 74 9.69 -15.77 -19.71
N TRP A 75 8.57 -15.53 -19.03
CA TRP A 75 7.31 -16.25 -19.25
C TRP A 75 6.12 -15.30 -19.20
N TYR A 76 5.22 -15.39 -20.16
CA TYR A 76 3.89 -14.81 -20.05
C TYR A 76 3.03 -15.67 -19.12
N MET A 77 2.40 -15.06 -18.12
CA MET A 77 1.40 -15.76 -17.32
C MET A 77 0.20 -16.11 -18.19
N ARG A 78 -0.28 -17.35 -18.07
CA ARG A 78 -1.51 -17.81 -18.70
C ARG A 78 -2.38 -18.61 -17.73
N ILE A 79 -3.69 -18.55 -17.97
CA ILE A 79 -4.70 -19.35 -17.28
C ILE A 79 -5.47 -20.12 -18.34
N ASP A 80 -5.29 -21.44 -18.41
CA ASP A 80 -5.93 -22.24 -19.45
C ASP A 80 -7.42 -22.51 -19.19
N LYS A 81 -8.09 -23.12 -20.18
CA LYS A 81 -9.51 -23.51 -20.11
C LYS A 81 -9.89 -24.44 -18.96
N ARG A 82 -8.92 -25.03 -18.25
CA ARG A 82 -9.14 -25.88 -17.07
C ARG A 82 -8.83 -25.12 -15.76
N GLY A 83 -8.57 -23.82 -15.82
CA GLY A 83 -8.16 -23.01 -14.68
C GLY A 83 -6.73 -23.30 -14.21
N LYS A 84 -5.87 -23.88 -15.05
CA LYS A 84 -4.47 -24.12 -14.67
C LYS A 84 -3.61 -22.91 -14.97
N VAL A 85 -2.93 -22.43 -13.94
CA VAL A 85 -1.99 -21.29 -14.04
C VAL A 85 -0.60 -21.82 -14.39
N LYS A 86 0.01 -21.28 -15.46
CA LYS A 86 1.38 -21.59 -15.90
C LYS A 86 1.98 -20.42 -16.68
N GLY A 87 3.27 -20.50 -16.99
CA GLY A 87 3.93 -19.69 -17.98
C GLY A 87 3.75 -20.25 -19.40
N THR A 88 3.79 -19.36 -20.39
CA THR A 88 4.04 -19.68 -21.81
C THR A 88 5.08 -18.73 -22.40
N ARG A 89 5.79 -19.18 -23.44
CA ARG A 89 6.71 -18.33 -24.24
C ARG A 89 6.07 -17.83 -25.54
N GLU A 90 4.93 -18.39 -25.90
CA GLU A 90 4.14 -17.98 -27.06
C GLU A 90 3.52 -16.61 -26.79
N ALA A 91 4.02 -15.57 -27.47
CA ALA A 91 3.53 -14.20 -27.30
C ALA A 91 2.08 -14.04 -27.80
N ASN A 92 1.67 -14.83 -28.80
CA ASN A 92 0.33 -14.83 -29.40
C ASN A 92 -0.66 -15.78 -28.71
N ASN A 93 -0.33 -16.34 -27.55
CA ASN A 93 -1.23 -17.27 -26.87
C ASN A 93 -2.42 -16.52 -26.24
N ASN A 94 -3.65 -16.82 -26.70
CA ASN A 94 -4.87 -16.15 -26.23
C ASN A 94 -5.11 -16.33 -24.72
N TYR A 95 -4.69 -17.45 -24.12
CA TYR A 95 -4.82 -17.67 -22.67
C TYR A 95 -3.87 -16.81 -21.82
N SER A 96 -2.96 -16.04 -22.45
CA SER A 96 -2.08 -15.08 -21.77
C SER A 96 -2.64 -13.65 -21.73
N ILE A 97 -3.79 -13.42 -22.38
CA ILE A 97 -4.49 -12.13 -22.34
C ILE A 97 -5.29 -12.07 -21.04
N LEU A 98 -4.96 -11.09 -20.20
CA LEU A 98 -5.50 -10.93 -18.86
C LEU A 98 -6.19 -9.57 -18.73
N GLU A 99 -7.39 -9.57 -18.19
CA GLU A 99 -8.07 -8.40 -17.67
C GLU A 99 -7.62 -8.17 -16.22
N ILE A 100 -7.01 -7.03 -15.94
CA ILE A 100 -6.66 -6.59 -14.59
C ILE A 100 -7.68 -5.53 -14.20
N ARG A 101 -8.50 -5.84 -13.19
CA ARG A 101 -9.54 -4.96 -12.69
C ARG A 101 -9.20 -4.48 -11.28
N THR A 102 -9.28 -3.18 -11.05
CA THR A 102 -9.09 -2.60 -9.72
C THR A 102 -10.32 -2.89 -8.86
N VAL A 103 -10.15 -3.54 -7.72
CA VAL A 103 -11.25 -3.87 -6.80
C VAL A 103 -11.29 -2.92 -5.60
N ALA A 104 -10.12 -2.44 -5.18
CA ALA A 104 -9.93 -1.40 -4.19
C ALA A 104 -8.59 -0.69 -4.47
N VAL A 105 -8.28 0.37 -3.73
CA VAL A 105 -7.00 1.07 -3.87
C VAL A 105 -5.85 0.09 -3.65
N GLY A 106 -5.00 -0.07 -4.67
CA GLY A 106 -3.85 -1.00 -4.65
C GLY A 106 -4.20 -2.49 -4.69
N ILE A 107 -5.49 -2.85 -4.78
CA ILE A 107 -5.93 -4.26 -4.87
C ILE A 107 -6.56 -4.50 -6.23
N VAL A 108 -6.16 -5.58 -6.88
CA VAL A 108 -6.65 -5.99 -8.19
C VAL A 108 -7.18 -7.42 -8.18
N ALA A 109 -8.14 -7.69 -9.05
CA ALA A 109 -8.48 -9.02 -9.51
C ALA A 109 -7.96 -9.20 -10.95
N ILE A 110 -7.41 -10.38 -11.25
CA ILE A 110 -6.83 -10.68 -12.56
C ILE A 110 -7.61 -11.82 -13.18
N LYS A 111 -8.20 -11.62 -14.35
CA LYS A 111 -9.03 -12.61 -15.06
C LYS A 111 -8.42 -12.94 -16.41
N GLY A 112 -8.34 -14.22 -16.77
CA GLY A 112 -8.01 -14.62 -18.14
C GLY A 112 -9.20 -14.37 -19.06
N VAL A 113 -9.01 -13.56 -20.11
CA VAL A 113 -10.09 -13.18 -21.04
C VAL A 113 -10.61 -14.41 -21.79
N GLU A 114 -9.71 -15.21 -22.37
CA GLU A 114 -10.11 -16.41 -23.12
C GLU A 114 -10.70 -17.51 -22.23
N SER A 115 -10.13 -17.71 -21.03
CA SER A 115 -10.53 -18.82 -20.16
C SER A 115 -11.68 -18.46 -19.20
N GLU A 116 -11.97 -17.18 -19.03
CA GLU A 116 -12.95 -16.66 -18.09
C GLU A 116 -12.71 -17.11 -16.63
N TYR A 117 -11.45 -17.41 -16.29
CA TYR A 117 -11.01 -17.77 -14.95
C TYR A 117 -10.25 -16.61 -14.30
N PHE A 118 -10.63 -16.27 -13.08
CA PHE A 118 -9.85 -15.41 -12.20
C PHE A 118 -8.64 -16.16 -11.66
N LEU A 119 -7.48 -15.51 -11.66
CA LEU A 119 -6.31 -15.93 -10.90
C LEU A 119 -6.69 -15.90 -9.41
N ALA A 120 -6.38 -16.97 -8.69
CA ALA A 120 -6.67 -17.08 -7.27
C ALA A 120 -5.52 -17.76 -6.54
N MET A 121 -5.34 -17.42 -5.27
CA MET A 121 -4.42 -18.10 -4.36
C MET A 121 -5.18 -18.60 -3.14
N ASN A 122 -5.01 -19.88 -2.80
CA ASN A 122 -5.63 -20.43 -1.59
C ASN A 122 -4.69 -20.31 -0.36
N LYS A 123 -5.21 -20.63 0.83
CA LYS A 123 -4.46 -20.66 2.10
C LYS A 123 -3.18 -21.50 2.07
N SER A 124 -3.10 -22.53 1.22
CA SER A 124 -1.88 -23.35 1.07
C SER A 124 -0.77 -22.65 0.28
N GLY A 125 -1.07 -21.50 -0.34
CA GLY A 125 -0.21 -20.76 -1.24
C GLY A 125 -0.23 -21.32 -2.67
N ARG A 126 -1.23 -22.12 -3.06
CA ARG A 126 -1.31 -22.65 -4.42
C ARG A 126 -2.08 -21.68 -5.30
N LEU A 127 -1.48 -21.32 -6.44
CA LEU A 127 -2.16 -20.60 -7.53
C LEU A 127 -3.07 -21.53 -8.32
N TYR A 128 -4.26 -21.05 -8.65
CA TYR A 128 -5.27 -21.74 -9.43
C TYR A 128 -6.21 -20.75 -10.11
N GLY A 129 -6.96 -21.20 -11.11
CA GLY A 129 -8.03 -20.44 -11.73
C GLY A 129 -9.38 -20.75 -11.07
N LYS A 130 -10.22 -19.73 -10.86
CA LYS A 130 -11.60 -19.88 -10.36
C LYS A 130 -12.61 -19.08 -11.20
N LYS A 131 -13.81 -19.60 -11.42
CA LYS A 131 -14.85 -18.93 -12.23
C LYS A 131 -15.55 -17.80 -11.48
N VAL A 132 -15.96 -18.05 -10.25
CA VAL A 132 -16.59 -17.07 -9.37
C VAL A 132 -15.53 -16.53 -8.43
N CYS A 133 -15.30 -15.24 -8.49
CA CYS A 133 -14.27 -14.62 -7.68
C CYS A 133 -14.73 -14.36 -6.24
N ASN A 134 -13.79 -14.47 -5.31
CA ASN A 134 -13.92 -14.11 -3.91
C ASN A 134 -12.58 -13.53 -3.44
N GLU A 135 -12.38 -13.41 -2.13
CA GLU A 135 -11.16 -12.86 -1.55
C GLU A 135 -9.85 -13.58 -1.96
N ASP A 136 -9.91 -14.83 -2.46
CA ASP A 136 -8.73 -15.54 -2.96
C ASP A 136 -8.17 -14.92 -4.26
N CYS A 137 -8.96 -14.16 -5.03
CA CYS A 137 -8.48 -13.50 -6.25
C CYS A 137 -7.93 -12.10 -6.00
N ASN A 138 -7.97 -11.62 -4.76
CA ASN A 138 -7.55 -10.27 -4.44
C ASN A 138 -6.04 -10.26 -4.27
N PHE A 139 -5.39 -9.48 -5.12
CA PHE A 139 -3.94 -9.29 -5.06
C PHE A 139 -3.61 -7.82 -4.82
N ILE A 140 -2.73 -7.57 -3.87
CA ILE A 140 -2.11 -6.26 -3.67
C ILE A 140 -1.11 -6.07 -4.81
N GLU A 141 -1.36 -5.10 -5.68
CA GLU A 141 -0.48 -4.70 -6.78
C GLU A 141 0.45 -3.58 -6.29
N LEU A 142 1.77 -3.84 -6.33
CA LEU A 142 2.78 -2.83 -6.00
C LEU A 142 3.79 -2.71 -7.15
N ILE A 143 4.17 -1.47 -7.47
CA ILE A 143 5.27 -1.19 -8.39
C ILE A 143 6.56 -1.20 -7.58
N GLU A 144 7.52 -2.01 -8.01
CA GLU A 144 8.84 -2.11 -7.41
C GLU A 144 9.81 -1.06 -7.97
N GLU A 145 10.89 -0.80 -7.25
CA GLU A 145 11.96 0.13 -7.64
C GLU A 145 12.58 -0.19 -9.01
N ASN A 146 12.50 -1.45 -9.44
CA ASN A 146 12.97 -1.91 -10.76
C ASN A 146 11.91 -1.81 -11.87
N HIS A 147 10.79 -1.12 -11.63
CA HIS A 147 9.67 -0.89 -12.56
C HIS A 147 8.86 -2.14 -12.93
N TYR A 148 9.07 -3.27 -12.25
CA TYR A 148 8.17 -4.43 -12.33
C TYR A 148 7.11 -4.33 -11.24
N ASN A 149 5.97 -4.98 -11.44
CA ASN A 149 4.96 -5.12 -10.43
C ASN A 149 5.13 -6.44 -9.67
N THR A 150 4.76 -6.44 -8.40
CA THR A 150 4.48 -7.65 -7.62
C THR A 150 3.00 -7.75 -7.31
N TYR A 151 2.53 -8.98 -7.10
CA TYR A 151 1.13 -9.27 -6.77
C TYR A 151 1.11 -10.20 -5.56
N ALA A 152 0.85 -9.67 -4.38
CA ALA A 152 0.74 -10.45 -3.14
C ALA A 152 -0.71 -10.81 -2.87
N SER A 153 -1.00 -11.99 -2.31
CA SER A 153 -2.37 -12.30 -1.86
C SER A 153 -2.78 -11.30 -0.78
N ALA A 154 -3.91 -10.62 -0.99
CA ALA A 154 -4.45 -9.68 0.00
C ALA A 154 -4.95 -10.39 1.27
N LYS A 155 -5.41 -11.65 1.12
CA LYS A 155 -5.97 -12.44 2.22
C LYS A 155 -4.94 -13.33 2.92
N TRP A 156 -4.08 -14.00 2.15
CA TRP A 156 -3.31 -15.12 2.68
C TRP A 156 -1.84 -14.77 2.91
N THR A 157 -1.40 -14.96 4.15
CA THR A 157 0.01 -14.86 4.56
C THR A 157 0.52 -16.21 5.07
N HIS A 158 1.84 -16.35 5.18
CA HIS A 158 2.49 -17.49 5.82
C HIS A 158 3.51 -17.03 6.86
N LYS A 159 3.24 -17.32 8.13
CA LYS A 159 4.10 -16.91 9.26
C LYS A 159 4.36 -15.39 9.25
N GLY A 160 3.30 -14.61 9.03
CA GLY A 160 3.36 -13.14 8.94
C GLY A 160 3.96 -12.60 7.63
N LYS A 161 4.41 -13.46 6.70
CA LYS A 161 4.98 -13.04 5.41
C LYS A 161 3.95 -13.11 4.30
N GLU A 162 3.99 -12.14 3.41
CA GLU A 162 3.18 -12.12 2.19
C GLU A 162 3.47 -13.32 1.28
N MET A 163 2.47 -13.71 0.51
CA MET A 163 2.59 -14.76 -0.49
C MET A 163 2.35 -14.17 -1.88
N PHE A 164 3.31 -14.35 -2.77
CA PHE A 164 3.34 -13.68 -4.07
C PHE A 164 2.91 -14.62 -5.20
N VAL A 165 2.25 -14.04 -6.19
CA VAL A 165 2.11 -14.65 -7.51
C VAL A 165 3.51 -14.81 -8.09
N THR A 166 3.82 -16.00 -8.63
CA THR A 166 5.15 -16.28 -9.16
C THR A 166 5.13 -17.21 -10.37
N LEU A 167 6.16 -17.10 -11.21
CA LEU A 167 6.55 -18.13 -12.18
C LEU A 167 8.06 -18.39 -12.07
N ASN A 168 8.43 -19.63 -11.76
CA ASN A 168 9.85 -20.00 -11.71
C ASN A 168 10.49 -20.06 -13.11
N HIS A 169 11.79 -20.36 -13.19
CA HIS A 169 12.52 -20.46 -14.46
C HIS A 169 11.95 -21.49 -15.45
N LYS A 170 11.17 -22.48 -14.98
CA LYS A 170 10.47 -23.48 -15.80
C LYS A 170 9.05 -23.06 -16.19
N GLY A 171 8.63 -21.83 -15.88
CA GLY A 171 7.27 -21.35 -16.12
C GLY A 171 6.23 -22.00 -15.23
N VAL A 172 6.62 -22.53 -14.06
CA VAL A 172 5.71 -23.19 -13.12
C VAL A 172 5.48 -22.30 -11.90
N PRO A 173 4.22 -22.13 -11.45
CA PRO A 173 3.93 -21.43 -10.22
C PRO A 173 4.60 -22.05 -8.99
N MET A 174 5.18 -21.22 -8.14
CA MET A 174 5.69 -21.67 -6.85
C MET A 174 4.57 -21.64 -5.80
N LYS A 175 4.71 -22.43 -4.73
CA LYS A 175 3.82 -22.28 -3.56
C LYS A 175 4.15 -20.96 -2.87
N GLY A 176 3.14 -20.14 -2.59
CA GLY A 176 3.24 -18.84 -1.91
C GLY A 176 4.06 -18.87 -0.62
N LYS A 177 4.00 -19.98 0.14
CA LYS A 177 4.83 -20.18 1.34
C LYS A 177 6.35 -20.12 1.09
N LYS A 178 6.80 -20.27 -0.16
CA LYS A 178 8.19 -20.24 -0.61
C LYS A 178 8.56 -18.98 -1.39
N THR A 179 7.61 -18.07 -1.58
CA THR A 179 7.82 -16.85 -2.36
C THR A 179 8.32 -15.73 -1.48
N LYS A 180 9.03 -14.78 -2.08
CA LYS A 180 9.46 -13.53 -1.46
C LYS A 180 9.32 -12.41 -2.47
N LYS A 181 9.24 -11.18 -1.98
CA LYS A 181 9.11 -9.98 -2.79
C LYS A 181 10.30 -9.82 -3.76
N GLU A 182 11.51 -10.07 -3.28
CA GLU A 182 12.77 -9.85 -4.00
C GLU A 182 13.08 -10.94 -5.05
N HIS A 183 12.33 -12.03 -5.05
CA HIS A 183 12.55 -13.09 -6.03
C HIS A 183 12.17 -12.59 -7.42
N ARG A 184 13.08 -12.73 -8.40
CA ARG A 184 12.77 -12.45 -9.82
C ARG A 184 11.50 -13.15 -10.31
N ALA A 185 11.18 -14.32 -9.76
CA ALA A 185 9.96 -15.06 -10.08
C ALA A 185 8.65 -14.33 -9.69
N SER A 186 8.71 -13.36 -8.78
CA SER A 186 7.58 -12.55 -8.30
C SER A 186 7.35 -11.27 -9.10
N HIS A 187 8.26 -10.94 -10.02
CA HIS A 187 8.26 -9.66 -10.74
C HIS A 187 7.61 -9.84 -12.11
N PHE A 188 6.60 -9.02 -12.40
CA PHE A 188 5.85 -9.06 -13.65
C PHE A 188 5.77 -7.67 -14.28
N LEU A 189 5.96 -7.62 -15.59
CA LEU A 189 5.78 -6.41 -16.39
C LEU A 189 4.42 -6.50 -17.11
N PRO A 190 3.47 -5.59 -16.83
CA PRO A 190 2.22 -5.50 -17.58
C PRO A 190 2.48 -4.91 -18.97
N LEU A 191 2.28 -5.71 -20.02
CA LEU A 191 2.45 -5.31 -21.41
C LEU A 191 1.09 -5.05 -22.06
N ALA A 192 1.00 -3.99 -22.87
CA ALA A 192 -0.17 -3.72 -23.69
C ALA A 192 -0.41 -4.84 -24.71
N ILE A 193 -1.67 -5.01 -25.11
CA ILE A 193 -2.02 -5.88 -26.24
C ILE A 193 -1.89 -5.03 -27.51
N SER A 194 -1.01 -5.45 -28.42
CA SER A 194 -0.91 -4.94 -29.79
C SER A 194 -1.69 -5.82 -30.74
#